data_AF-A0A0F9L171-F1
#
_entry.id   AF-A0A0F9L171-F1
#
_cell.length_a   1.000
_cell.length_b   1.000
_cell.length_c   1.000
_cell.angle_alpha   90.00
_cell.angle_beta   90.00
_cell.angle_gamma   90.00
#
_symmetry.space_group_name_H-M   'P 1'
#
loop_
_entity.id
_entity.type
_entity.pdbx_description
1 polymer ?
#
loop_
_entity_poly.entity_id
_entity_poly.type
_entity_poly.pdbx_seq_one_letter_code
_entity_poly.pdbx_strand_id
1 'polypeptide(L)'
;MVLQNFLVLPDGEPTVIHMVDHEIQPRGILDSLTKKPKTINVLVFEVDEVNGVAMSTTWSITAERLASNFKAFLDGKTYVDR
;
A
#
# COMPACT_ATOMS: atom_id res chain seq x y z
N MET A 1 12.56 -16.28 9.48
CA MET A 1 11.74 -15.07 9.26
C MET A 1 12.38 -14.27 8.15
N VAL A 2 11.71 -14.13 7.02
CA VAL A 2 12.18 -13.27 5.93
C VAL A 2 11.79 -11.84 6.33
N LEU A 3 12.75 -10.92 6.42
CA LEU A 3 12.47 -9.49 6.56
C LEU A 3 11.67 -9.04 5.34
N GLN A 4 10.35 -9.04 5.48
CA GLN A 4 9.45 -8.43 4.51
C GLN A 4 9.28 -6.97 4.94
N ASN A 5 9.82 -6.04 4.14
CA ASN A 5 9.64 -4.60 4.34
C ASN A 5 8.27 -4.11 3.83
N PHE A 6 7.31 -5.03 3.71
CA PHE A 6 5.97 -4.73 3.25
C PHE A 6 4.94 -5.30 4.22
N LEU A 7 3.94 -4.49 4.56
CA LEU A 7 2.84 -4.89 5.43
C LEU A 7 1.93 -5.87 4.70
N VAL A 8 1.71 -7.05 5.28
CA VAL A 8 0.70 -8.02 4.83
C VAL A 8 -0.44 -8.00 5.83
N LEU A 9 -1.62 -7.64 5.35
CA LEU A 9 -2.84 -7.64 6.18
C LEU A 9 -3.42 -9.06 6.21
N PRO A 10 -3.56 -9.68 7.40
CA PRO A 10 -4.22 -10.97 7.51
C PRO A 10 -5.73 -10.84 7.27
N ASP A 11 -6.29 -11.81 6.55
CA ASP A 11 -7.72 -11.84 6.25
C ASP A 11 -8.56 -11.99 7.53
N GLY A 12 -9.52 -11.07 7.71
CA GLY A 12 -10.49 -11.13 8.81
C GLY A 12 -10.08 -10.41 10.10
N GLU A 13 -8.87 -9.85 10.18
CA GLU A 13 -8.41 -9.09 11.34
C GLU A 13 -8.40 -7.57 11.05
N PRO A 14 -9.17 -6.76 11.79
CA PRO A 14 -9.11 -5.31 11.63
C PRO A 14 -7.73 -4.81 12.07
N THR A 15 -7.01 -4.20 11.14
CA THR A 15 -5.70 -3.61 11.39
C THR A 15 -5.78 -2.10 11.18
N VAL A 16 -5.32 -1.34 12.17
CA VAL A 16 -5.21 0.13 12.09
C VAL A 16 -3.81 0.47 11.63
N ILE A 17 -3.70 1.28 10.58
CA ILE A 17 -2.44 1.69 9.99
C ILE A 17 -2.41 3.22 9.96
N HIS A 18 -1.33 3.82 10.42
CA HIS A 18 -1.05 5.22 10.18
C HIS A 18 -0.09 5.34 9.00
N MET A 19 -0.41 6.25 8.08
CA MET A 19 0.35 6.46 6.85
C MET A 19 0.89 7.88 6.86
N VAL A 20 2.16 8.06 6.54
CA VAL A 20 2.82 9.38 6.58
C VAL A 20 3.09 9.93 5.19
N ASP A 21 3.33 9.05 4.23
CA ASP A 21 3.55 9.46 2.85
C ASP A 21 3.03 8.43 1.85
N HIS A 22 2.91 8.86 0.60
CA HIS A 22 2.60 7.97 -0.50
C HIS A 22 3.36 8.34 -1.77
N GLU A 23 3.57 7.34 -2.61
CA GLU A 23 4.12 7.52 -3.94
C GLU A 23 3.52 6.50 -4.92
N ILE A 24 3.51 6.86 -6.20
CA ILE A 24 3.08 5.97 -7.27
C ILE A 24 4.32 5.42 -7.95
N GLN A 25 4.60 4.13 -7.74
CA GLN A 25 5.74 3.45 -8.33
C GLN A 25 5.32 2.57 -9.52
N PRO A 26 5.96 2.67 -10.69
CA PRO A 26 5.77 1.69 -11.74
C PRO A 26 6.40 0.35 -11.34
N ARG A 27 5.62 -0.74 -11.33
CA ARG A 27 6.12 -2.10 -11.09
C ARG A 27 5.80 -3.02 -12.25
N GLY A 28 6.78 -3.82 -12.64
CA GLY A 28 6.59 -4.90 -13.60
C GLY A 28 5.89 -6.07 -12.92
N ILE A 29 4.70 -6.42 -13.39
CA ILE A 29 3.98 -7.62 -12.98
C ILE A 29 3.86 -8.58 -14.16
N LEU A 30 3.72 -9.86 -13.86
CA LEU A 30 3.32 -10.85 -14.84
C LEU A 30 1.79 -10.91 -14.83
N ASP A 31 1.16 -10.56 -15.95
CA ASP A 31 -0.28 -10.70 -16.10
C ASP A 31 -0.68 -12.16 -15.90
N SER A 32 -1.55 -12.43 -14.91
CA SER A 32 -1.93 -13.78 -14.54
C SER A 32 -2.73 -14.48 -15.63
N LEU A 33 -3.43 -13.71 -16.47
CA LEU A 33 -4.30 -14.16 -17.56
C LEU A 33 -3.51 -14.34 -18.86
N THR A 34 -2.69 -13.36 -19.25
CA THR A 34 -1.98 -13.37 -20.54
C THR A 34 -0.54 -13.88 -20.44
N LYS A 35 -0.01 -14.08 -19.22
CA LYS A 35 1.40 -14.44 -18.93
C LYS A 35 2.41 -13.49 -19.58
N LYS A 36 2.01 -12.25 -19.88
CA LYS A 36 2.87 -11.23 -20.45
C LYS A 36 3.35 -10.28 -19.36
N PRO A 37 4.62 -9.85 -19.39
CA PRO A 37 5.08 -8.79 -18.51
C PRO A 37 4.33 -7.50 -18.86
N LYS A 38 3.79 -6.84 -17.85
CA LYS A 38 3.13 -5.54 -17.97
C LYS A 38 3.60 -4.65 -16.84
N THR A 39 3.80 -3.36 -17.12
CA THR A 39 4.04 -2.36 -16.08
C THR A 39 2.71 -1.82 -15.59
N ILE A 40 2.49 -1.85 -14.28
CA ILE A 40 1.36 -1.21 -13.63
C ILE A 40 1.87 -0.14 -12.67
N ASN A 41 1.04 0.87 -12.44
CA ASN A 41 1.30 1.87 -11.40
C ASN A 41 0.77 1.32 -10.07
N VAL A 42 1.65 1.20 -9.09
CA VAL A 42 1.34 0.70 -7.75
C VAL A 42 1.41 1.88 -6.80
N LEU A 43 0.34 2.09 -6.04
CA LEU A 43 0.32 3.08 -4.98
C LEU A 43 1.00 2.48 -3.75
N VAL A 44 2.09 3.09 -3.30
CA VAL A 44 2.88 2.68 -2.15
C VAL A 44 2.73 3.72 -1.06
N PHE A 45 2.39 3.28 0.14
CA PHE A 45 2.31 4.10 1.34
C PHE A 45 3.49 3.79 2.25
N GLU A 46 4.05 4.84 2.84
CA GLU A 46 4.95 4.74 3.97
C GLU A 46 4.12 4.70 5.25
N VAL A 47 4.39 3.69 6.07
CA VAL A 47 3.69 3.40 7.31
C VAL A 47 4.68 3.56 8.45
N ASP A 48 4.31 4.35 9.45
CA ASP A 48 5.10 4.59 10.67
C ASP A 48 4.43 3.98 11.91
N GLU A 49 3.15 3.59 11.85
CA GLU A 49 2.42 2.96 12.95
C GLU A 49 1.48 1.86 12.46
N VAL A 50 1.48 0.71 13.15
CA VAL A 50 0.50 -0.37 12.95
C VAL A 50 -0.03 -0.81 14.31
N ASN A 51 -1.35 -0.75 14.50
CA ASN A 51 -2.04 -1.10 15.74
C ASN A 51 -1.46 -0.42 16.99
N GLY A 52 -1.06 0.85 16.89
CA GLY A 52 -0.45 1.60 18.00
C GLY A 52 1.05 1.34 18.20
N VAL A 53 1.65 0.47 17.38
CA VAL A 53 3.08 0.15 17.45
C VAL A 53 3.83 0.90 16.36
N ALA A 54 4.77 1.75 16.77
CA ALA A 54 5.65 2.45 15.84
C ALA A 54 6.53 1.46 15.07
N MET A 55 6.44 1.47 13.75
CA MET A 55 7.15 0.58 12.85
C MET A 55 7.34 1.27 11.51
N SER A 56 8.57 1.28 10.98
CA SER A 56 8.84 1.75 9.63
C SER A 56 8.66 0.60 8.64
N THR A 57 7.58 0.64 7.86
CA THR A 57 7.29 -0.34 6.80
C THR A 57 6.59 0.30 5.62
N THR A 58 6.43 -0.43 4.52
CA THR A 58 5.68 0.05 3.35
C THR A 58 4.42 -0.78 3.14
N TRP A 59 3.34 -0.18 2.65
CA TRP A 59 2.15 -0.90 2.23
C TRP A 59 1.80 -0.53 0.81
N SER A 60 1.63 -1.53 -0.06
CA SER A 60 1.45 -1.29 -1.49
C SER A 60 0.15 -1.87 -2.00
N ILE A 61 -0.58 -1.07 -2.77
CA ILE A 61 -1.85 -1.43 -3.39
C ILE A 61 -1.63 -1.64 -4.88
N THR A 62 -1.70 -2.89 -5.31
CA THR A 62 -1.58 -3.30 -6.72
C THR A 62 -2.92 -3.32 -7.46
N ALA A 63 -4.04 -3.40 -6.72
CA ALA A 63 -5.38 -3.40 -7.29
C ALA A 63 -5.83 -1.97 -7.61
N GLU A 64 -5.99 -1.65 -8.90
CA GLU A 64 -6.46 -0.32 -9.38
C GLU A 64 -7.77 0.13 -8.71
N ARG A 65 -8.68 -0.83 -8.44
CA ARG A 65 -9.95 -0.56 -7.77
C ARG A 65 -9.76 -0.14 -6.31
N LEU A 66 -8.82 -0.76 -5.61
CA LEU A 66 -8.51 -0.38 -4.23
C LEU A 66 -7.78 0.97 -4.22
N ALA A 67 -6.83 1.19 -5.12
CA ALA A 67 -6.17 2.49 -5.28
C ALA A 67 -7.17 3.63 -5.59
N SER A 68 -8.22 3.36 -6.35
CA SER A 68 -9.28 4.33 -6.64
C SER A 68 -10.06 4.76 -5.39
N ASN A 69 -10.25 3.87 -4.41
CA ASN A 69 -10.90 4.22 -3.15
C ASN A 69 -10.05 5.19 -2.30
N PHE A 70 -8.72 5.14 -2.46
CA PHE A 70 -7.81 6.03 -1.76
C PHE A 70 -7.64 7.38 -2.45
N LYS A 71 -8.07 7.52 -3.70
CA LYS A 71 -7.88 8.73 -4.51
C LYS A 71 -8.33 10.02 -3.81
N ALA A 72 -9.43 9.96 -3.06
CA ALA A 72 -9.95 11.11 -2.30
C ALA A 72 -9.04 11.57 -1.14
N PHE A 73 -8.17 10.70 -0.64
CA PHE A 73 -7.24 10.97 0.46
C PHE A 73 -5.84 11.32 -0.03
N LEU A 74 -5.51 11.03 -1.30
CA LEU A 74 -4.22 11.38 -1.90
C LEU A 74 -4.07 12.89 -2.05
N ASP A 75 -5.15 13.57 -2.43
CA ASP A 75 -5.18 15.02 -2.57
C ASP A 75 -5.11 15.68 -1.19
N GLY A 76 -3.97 16.32 -0.90
CA GLY A 76 -3.75 17.06 0.35
C GLY A 76 -3.24 16.26 1.54
N LYS A 77 -2.91 14.96 1.36
CA LYS A 77 -2.41 14.07 2.43
C LYS A 77 -3.34 13.99 3.65
N THR A 78 -4.65 13.93 3.39
CA THR A 78 -5.69 13.92 4.44
C THR A 78 -5.69 12.67 5.32
N TYR A 79 -4.86 11.68 5.00
CA TYR A 79 -4.62 10.48 5.80
C TYR A 79 -3.60 10.70 6.95
N VAL A 80 -3.05 11.91 7.08
CA VAL A 80 -2.02 12.28 8.09
C VAL A 80 -2.63 12.88 9.37
N ASP A 81 -3.96 12.93 9.49
CA ASP A 81 -4.59 13.61 10.63
C ASP A 81 -4.32 12.88 11.96
N ARG A 82 -3.67 13.60 12.88
CA ARG A 82 -3.40 13.19 14.25
C ARG A 82 -4.10 14.13 15.22
#